data_AF-A0A228I280-F1
#
_entry.id   AF-A0A228I280-F1
#
_cell.length_a   1.000
_cell.length_b   1.000
_cell.length_c   1.000
_cell.angle_alpha   90.00
_cell.angle_beta   90.00
_cell.angle_gamma   90.00
#
_symmetry.space_group_name_H-M   'P 1'
#
loop_
_entity.id
_entity.type
_entity.pdbx_description
1 polymer ?
#
loop_
_entity_poly.entity_id
_entity_poly.type
_entity_poly.pdbx_seq_one_letter_code
_entity_poly.pdbx_strand_id
1 'polypeptide(L)'
;FGWPKGRGMVTIWIGHVMLCVSYVAIIVQSRVKEMNKSLEEAALDLGATPLKVFFVVTLPLISQALLSGWLLSFTLSIDDLVLSAFLSGPGSTTLPLVVFSRVRLGLNPEMNALATLFITAVTIGVIVVNRMMIARERRRMADMKAAFAVA
;
A
#
# COMPACT_ATOMS: atom_id res chain seq x y z
N PHE A 1 -14.60 26.51 -18.56
CA PHE A 1 -15.83 25.87 -18.08
C PHE A 1 -15.45 24.56 -17.42
N GLY A 2 -15.61 24.45 -16.10
CA GLY A 2 -15.21 23.29 -15.31
C GLY A 2 -16.00 23.22 -14.01
N TRP A 3 -15.83 22.11 -13.27
CA TRP A 3 -16.57 21.75 -12.05
C TRP A 3 -16.92 22.96 -11.16
N PRO A 4 -18.17 23.09 -10.64
CA PRO A 4 -18.69 24.34 -10.05
C PRO A 4 -17.87 24.95 -8.92
N LYS A 5 -17.10 24.13 -8.19
CA LYS A 5 -16.24 24.54 -7.07
C LYS A 5 -14.73 24.44 -7.37
N GLY A 6 -14.35 24.17 -8.61
CA GLY A 6 -12.96 23.84 -9.00
C GLY A 6 -12.62 22.36 -8.80
N ARG A 7 -11.48 21.93 -9.36
CA ARG A 7 -10.96 20.56 -9.20
C ARG A 7 -10.42 20.35 -7.78
N GLY A 8 -10.67 19.18 -7.20
CA GLY A 8 -10.25 18.83 -5.84
C GLY A 8 -10.48 17.35 -5.52
N MET A 9 -10.51 16.99 -4.23
CA MET A 9 -10.57 15.59 -3.82
C MET A 9 -11.83 14.87 -4.35
N VAL A 10 -12.95 15.58 -4.43
CA VAL A 10 -14.21 15.05 -4.97
C VAL A 10 -14.11 14.71 -6.45
N THR A 11 -13.48 15.56 -7.26
CA THR A 11 -13.32 15.29 -8.69
C THR A 11 -12.38 14.12 -8.92
N ILE A 12 -11.32 14.01 -8.12
CA ILE A 12 -10.42 12.85 -8.12
C ILE A 12 -11.21 11.57 -7.76
N TRP A 13 -11.97 11.60 -6.67
CA TRP A 13 -12.75 10.45 -6.20
C TRP A 13 -13.77 9.98 -7.25
N ILE A 14 -14.53 10.90 -7.84
CA ILE A 14 -15.50 10.58 -8.91
C ILE A 14 -14.79 9.96 -10.13
N GLY A 15 -13.65 10.52 -10.54
CA GLY A 15 -12.89 9.97 -11.67
C GLY A 15 -12.40 8.55 -11.40
N HIS A 16 -11.83 8.32 -10.23
CA HIS A 16 -11.39 6.99 -9.79
C HIS A 16 -12.54 5.99 -9.68
N VAL A 17 -13.70 6.42 -9.16
CA VAL A 17 -14.91 5.58 -9.09
C VAL A 17 -15.38 5.19 -10.50
N MET A 18 -15.46 6.14 -11.44
CA MET A 18 -15.87 5.83 -12.82
C MET A 18 -14.92 4.85 -13.50
N LEU A 19 -13.61 5.03 -13.33
CA LEU A 19 -12.61 4.10 -13.84
C LEU A 19 -12.79 2.71 -13.21
N CYS A 20 -12.78 2.63 -11.87
CA CYS A 20 -12.83 1.38 -11.13
C CYS A 20 -14.12 0.59 -11.38
N VAL A 21 -15.27 1.26 -11.48
CA VAL A 21 -16.56 0.61 -11.74
C VAL A 21 -16.54 -0.17 -13.05
N SER A 22 -15.88 0.35 -14.10
CA SER A 22 -15.78 -0.37 -15.37
C SER A 22 -15.07 -1.72 -15.23
N TYR A 23 -13.98 -1.78 -14.47
CA TYR A 23 -13.24 -3.03 -14.20
C TYR A 23 -14.02 -3.98 -13.28
N VAL A 24 -14.56 -3.46 -12.18
CA VAL A 24 -15.32 -4.26 -11.21
C VAL A 24 -16.57 -4.85 -11.87
N ALA A 25 -17.26 -4.10 -12.73
CA ALA A 25 -18.43 -4.57 -13.44
C ALA A 25 -18.13 -5.80 -14.32
N ILE A 26 -16.99 -5.81 -15.03
CA ILE A 26 -16.57 -6.94 -15.86
C ILE A 26 -16.33 -8.19 -15.01
N ILE A 27 -15.63 -8.04 -13.87
CA ILE A 27 -15.34 -9.14 -12.94
C ILE A 27 -16.64 -9.74 -12.37
N VAL A 28 -17.52 -8.87 -11.88
CA VAL A 28 -18.80 -9.29 -11.29
C VAL A 28 -19.69 -9.93 -12.36
N GLN A 29 -19.76 -9.36 -13.56
CA GLN A 29 -20.53 -9.92 -14.68
C GLN A 29 -20.04 -11.32 -15.04
N SER A 30 -18.72 -11.55 -15.11
CA SER A 30 -18.15 -12.89 -15.35
C SER A 30 -18.63 -13.87 -14.29
N ARG A 31 -18.57 -13.48 -13.01
CA ARG A 31 -18.95 -14.37 -11.91
C ARG A 31 -20.44 -14.70 -11.91
N VAL A 32 -21.29 -13.72 -12.14
CA VAL A 32 -22.75 -13.92 -12.22
C VAL A 32 -23.09 -14.86 -13.39
N LYS A 33 -22.39 -14.75 -14.53
CA LYS A 33 -22.62 -15.60 -15.70
C LYS A 33 -22.28 -17.07 -15.47
N GLU A 34 -21.28 -17.36 -14.64
CA GLU A 34 -20.87 -18.72 -14.28
C GLU A 34 -21.75 -19.37 -13.21
N MET A 35 -22.56 -18.57 -12.52
CA MET A 35 -23.36 -19.04 -11.40
C MET A 35 -24.57 -19.86 -11.87
N ASN A 36 -24.86 -20.95 -11.16
CA ASN A 36 -26.04 -21.75 -11.44
C ASN A 36 -27.31 -21.05 -10.93
N LYS A 37 -28.17 -20.65 -11.87
CA LYS A 37 -29.46 -19.99 -11.58
C LYS A 37 -30.42 -20.85 -10.77
N SER A 38 -30.26 -22.18 -10.79
CA SER A 38 -31.15 -23.09 -10.06
C SER A 38 -31.14 -22.85 -8.54
N LEU A 39 -30.06 -22.30 -7.97
CA LEU A 39 -30.01 -21.95 -6.55
C LEU A 39 -30.91 -20.76 -6.20
N GLU A 40 -31.02 -19.77 -7.09
CA GLU A 40 -31.90 -18.62 -6.91
C GLU A 40 -33.36 -19.02 -7.13
N GLU A 41 -33.63 -19.81 -8.18
CA GLU A 41 -34.96 -20.35 -8.49
C GLU A 41 -35.49 -21.20 -7.33
N ALA A 42 -34.68 -22.13 -6.80
CA ALA A 42 -35.08 -22.96 -5.66
C ALA A 42 -35.39 -22.13 -4.39
N ALA A 43 -34.67 -21.03 -4.16
CA ALA A 43 -34.94 -20.15 -3.04
C ALA A 43 -36.27 -19.39 -3.21
N LEU A 44 -36.58 -18.96 -4.43
CA LEU A 44 -37.88 -18.34 -4.77
C LEU A 44 -39.03 -19.35 -4.63
N ASP A 45 -38.84 -20.59 -5.07
CA ASP A 45 -39.84 -21.68 -4.95
C ASP A 45 -40.15 -22.02 -3.49
N LEU A 46 -39.17 -21.90 -2.60
CA LEU A 46 -39.36 -22.04 -1.14
C LEU A 46 -40.02 -20.81 -0.48
N GLY A 47 -40.45 -19.82 -1.27
CA GLY A 47 -41.15 -18.62 -0.81
C GLY A 47 -40.26 -17.47 -0.35
N ALA A 48 -38.96 -17.48 -0.67
CA ALA A 48 -38.12 -16.32 -0.39
C ALA A 48 -38.46 -15.16 -1.33
N THR A 49 -38.42 -13.93 -0.82
CA THR A 49 -38.59 -12.73 -1.65
C THR A 49 -37.31 -12.46 -2.46
N PRO A 50 -37.39 -11.84 -3.66
CA PRO A 50 -36.21 -11.58 -4.50
C PRO A 50 -35.09 -10.81 -3.77
N LEU A 51 -35.44 -9.86 -2.91
CA LEU A 51 -34.47 -9.13 -2.10
C LEU A 51 -33.75 -10.05 -1.10
N LYS A 52 -34.48 -10.98 -0.47
CA LYS A 52 -33.89 -11.99 0.43
C LYS A 52 -32.98 -12.94 -0.33
N VAL A 53 -33.39 -13.41 -1.51
CA VAL A 53 -32.55 -14.25 -2.39
C VAL A 53 -31.25 -13.54 -2.75
N PHE A 54 -31.32 -12.26 -3.11
CA PHE A 54 -30.11 -11.47 -3.42
C PHE A 54 -29.13 -11.44 -2.25
N PHE A 55 -29.56 -11.08 -1.04
CA PHE A 55 -28.63 -10.95 0.10
C PHE A 55 -28.17 -12.28 0.69
N VAL A 56 -28.98 -13.34 0.59
CA VAL A 56 -28.72 -14.64 1.25
C VAL A 56 -28.08 -15.66 0.30
N VAL A 57 -28.34 -15.56 -1.02
CA VAL A 57 -27.86 -16.51 -2.02
C VAL A 57 -26.89 -15.82 -2.98
N THR A 58 -27.37 -14.85 -3.76
CA THR A 58 -26.58 -14.21 -4.84
C THR A 58 -25.34 -13.51 -4.30
N LEU A 59 -25.49 -12.64 -3.30
CA LEU A 59 -24.43 -11.80 -2.76
C LEU A 59 -23.30 -12.62 -2.13
N PRO A 60 -23.56 -13.64 -1.28
CA PRO A 60 -22.51 -14.55 -0.80
C PRO A 60 -21.80 -15.30 -1.93
N LEU A 61 -22.51 -15.72 -2.97
CA LEU A 61 -21.91 -16.45 -4.10
C LEU A 61 -21.01 -15.56 -4.99
N ILE A 62 -21.33 -14.28 -5.12
CA ILE A 62 -20.48 -13.30 -5.83
C ILE A 62 -19.47 -12.60 -4.93
N SER A 63 -19.51 -12.82 -3.60
CA SER A 63 -18.67 -12.11 -2.63
C SER A 63 -17.17 -12.24 -2.91
N GLN A 64 -16.73 -13.41 -3.36
CA GLN A 64 -15.33 -13.63 -3.76
C GLN A 64 -14.95 -12.78 -4.98
N ALA A 65 -15.84 -12.64 -5.96
CA ALA A 65 -15.61 -11.77 -7.11
C ALA A 65 -15.64 -10.29 -6.73
N LEU A 66 -16.50 -9.89 -5.78
CA LEU A 66 -16.51 -8.54 -5.23
C LEU A 66 -15.20 -8.21 -4.50
N LEU A 67 -14.65 -9.15 -3.73
CA LEU A 67 -13.36 -8.97 -3.05
C LEU A 67 -12.21 -8.83 -4.05
N SER A 68 -12.18 -9.68 -5.09
CA SER A 68 -11.20 -9.59 -6.18
C SER A 68 -11.31 -8.26 -6.94
N GLY A 69 -12.54 -7.83 -7.25
CA GLY A 69 -12.79 -6.54 -7.88
C GLY A 69 -12.37 -5.36 -7.00
N TRP A 70 -12.62 -5.45 -5.69
CA TRP A 70 -12.18 -4.45 -4.72
C TRP A 70 -10.65 -4.33 -4.70
N LEU A 71 -9.93 -5.45 -4.59
CA LEU A 71 -8.46 -5.46 -4.61
C LEU A 71 -7.89 -4.86 -5.90
N LEU A 72 -8.46 -5.22 -7.06
CA LEU A 72 -8.05 -4.65 -8.33
C LEU A 72 -8.30 -3.14 -8.37
N SER A 73 -9.50 -2.69 -7.99
CA SER A 73 -9.84 -1.27 -7.97
C SER A 73 -8.96 -0.45 -7.03
N PHE A 74 -8.62 -1.00 -5.87
CA PHE A 74 -7.71 -0.38 -4.92
C PHE A 74 -6.31 -0.23 -5.50
N THR A 75 -5.82 -1.27 -6.16
CA THR A 75 -4.50 -1.27 -6.82
C THR A 75 -4.44 -0.19 -7.90
N LEU A 76 -5.42 -0.20 -8.82
CA LEU A 76 -5.53 0.78 -9.91
C LEU A 76 -5.71 2.21 -9.38
N SER A 77 -6.41 2.39 -8.27
CA SER A 77 -6.63 3.72 -7.72
C SER A 77 -5.38 4.30 -7.04
N ILE A 78 -4.58 3.44 -6.41
CA ILE A 78 -3.36 3.87 -5.71
C ILE A 78 -2.24 4.27 -6.67
N ASP A 79 -2.12 3.60 -7.82
CA ASP A 79 -1.01 3.84 -8.75
C ASP A 79 -1.31 4.87 -9.85
N ASP A 80 -2.57 5.25 -10.05
CA ASP A 80 -2.95 6.15 -11.15
C ASP A 80 -2.54 7.61 -10.89
N LEU A 81 -1.33 7.93 -11.34
CA LEU A 81 -0.76 9.26 -11.38
C LEU A 81 -1.43 10.19 -12.40
N VAL A 82 -1.83 9.64 -13.55
CA VAL A 82 -2.25 10.43 -14.72
C VAL A 82 -3.63 11.01 -14.47
N LEU A 83 -4.59 10.16 -14.09
CA LEU A 83 -5.94 10.55 -13.76
C LEU A 83 -5.94 11.53 -12.58
N SER A 84 -5.19 11.22 -11.52
CA SER A 84 -5.04 12.13 -10.39
C SER A 84 -4.42 13.46 -10.81
N ALA A 85 -3.40 13.50 -11.68
CA ALA A 85 -2.81 14.75 -12.14
C ALA A 85 -3.81 15.64 -12.90
N PHE A 86 -4.63 15.03 -13.76
CA PHE A 86 -5.65 15.77 -14.54
C PHE A 86 -6.87 16.19 -13.72
N LEU A 87 -7.17 15.49 -12.62
CA LEU A 87 -8.34 15.80 -11.77
C LEU A 87 -7.99 16.58 -10.50
N SER A 88 -6.71 16.77 -10.21
CA SER A 88 -6.24 17.53 -9.05
C SER A 88 -6.36 19.04 -9.26
N GLY A 89 -6.55 19.76 -8.15
CA GLY A 89 -6.52 21.22 -8.08
C GLY A 89 -5.74 21.71 -6.85
N PRO A 90 -5.64 23.03 -6.65
CA PRO A 90 -4.91 23.60 -5.51
C PRO A 90 -5.37 23.01 -4.17
N GLY A 91 -4.43 22.57 -3.34
CA GLY A 91 -4.73 21.97 -2.03
C GLY A 91 -5.22 20.52 -2.07
N SER A 92 -5.29 19.87 -3.23
CA SER A 92 -5.74 18.48 -3.37
C SER A 92 -4.68 17.63 -4.08
N THR A 93 -3.71 17.14 -3.31
CA THR A 93 -2.63 16.27 -3.81
C THR A 93 -2.77 14.85 -3.26
N THR A 94 -2.60 13.87 -4.14
CA THR A 94 -2.54 12.45 -3.74
C THR A 94 -1.10 12.03 -3.45
N LEU A 95 -0.93 10.94 -2.70
CA LEU A 95 0.40 10.41 -2.40
C LEU A 95 1.26 10.18 -3.65
N PRO A 96 0.75 9.56 -4.74
CA PRO A 96 1.51 9.40 -5.98
C PRO A 96 1.97 10.74 -6.56
N LEU A 97 1.10 11.75 -6.58
CA LEU A 97 1.45 13.09 -7.08
C LEU A 97 2.54 13.75 -6.25
N VAL A 98 2.51 13.57 -4.92
CA VAL A 98 3.57 14.06 -4.04
C VAL A 98 4.88 13.36 -4.34
N VAL A 99 4.89 12.03 -4.44
CA VAL A 99 6.11 11.26 -4.75
C VAL A 99 6.68 11.69 -6.12
N PHE A 100 5.84 11.76 -7.15
CA PHE A 100 6.25 12.20 -8.48
C PHE A 100 6.79 13.63 -8.47
N SER A 101 6.13 14.54 -7.75
CA SER A 101 6.59 15.92 -7.58
C SER A 101 7.94 16.00 -6.88
N ARG A 102 8.18 15.21 -5.83
CA ARG A 102 9.46 15.15 -5.12
C ARG A 102 10.60 14.63 -5.98
N VAL A 103 10.34 13.62 -6.81
CA VAL A 103 11.32 13.11 -7.78
C VAL A 103 11.66 14.18 -8.82
N ARG A 104 10.65 14.86 -9.36
CA ARG A 104 10.83 15.87 -10.42
C ARG A 104 11.42 17.19 -9.95
N LEU A 105 11.08 17.64 -8.75
CA LEU A 105 11.64 18.85 -8.12
C LEU A 105 13.09 18.64 -7.63
N GLY A 106 13.62 17.42 -7.79
CA GLY A 106 14.93 17.03 -7.29
C GLY A 106 14.83 16.61 -5.82
N LEU A 107 14.82 15.29 -5.59
CA LEU A 107 15.40 14.77 -4.36
C LEU A 107 16.84 15.27 -4.37
N ASN A 108 17.29 16.04 -3.38
CA ASN A 108 18.63 16.61 -3.40
C ASN A 108 19.64 15.46 -3.21
N PRO A 109 20.18 14.84 -4.30
CA PRO A 109 20.83 13.54 -4.20
C PRO A 109 22.15 13.68 -3.44
N GLU A 110 22.73 14.88 -3.50
CA GLU A 110 23.90 15.31 -2.74
C GLU A 110 23.65 15.20 -1.23
N MET A 111 22.48 15.66 -0.74
CA MET A 111 22.11 15.53 0.68
C MET A 111 21.95 14.08 1.10
N ASN A 112 21.33 13.24 0.26
CA ASN A 112 21.15 11.81 0.56
C ASN A 112 22.49 11.04 0.54
N ALA A 113 23.37 11.37 -0.40
CA ALA A 113 24.72 10.81 -0.48
C ALA A 113 25.57 11.22 0.73
N LEU A 114 25.53 12.50 1.10
CA LEU A 114 26.23 13.01 2.29
C LEU A 114 25.72 12.35 3.57
N ALA A 115 24.39 12.22 3.73
CA ALA A 115 23.79 11.53 4.88
C ALA A 115 24.24 10.07 4.96
N THR A 116 24.28 9.37 3.83
CA THR A 116 24.74 7.97 3.75
C THR A 116 26.21 7.84 4.13
N LEU A 117 27.07 8.73 3.62
CA LEU A 117 28.50 8.76 3.96
C LEU A 117 28.70 9.01 5.46
N PHE A 118 27.98 9.98 6.01
CA PHE A 118 28.06 10.35 7.42
C PHE A 118 27.63 9.20 8.33
N ILE A 119 26.48 8.58 8.05
CA ILE A 119 25.97 7.41 8.79
C ILE A 119 26.98 6.26 8.71
N THR A 120 27.55 6.00 7.54
CA THR A 120 28.55 4.93 7.34
C THR A 120 29.82 5.20 8.17
N ALA A 121 30.34 6.43 8.13
CA ALA A 121 31.54 6.82 8.87
C ALA A 121 31.34 6.68 10.39
N VAL A 122 30.21 7.18 10.92
CA VAL A 122 29.86 7.03 12.34
C VAL A 122 29.71 5.56 12.71
N THR A 123 29.06 4.76 11.87
CA THR A 123 28.88 3.32 12.11
C THR A 123 30.22 2.59 12.18
N ILE A 124 31.15 2.87 11.24
CA ILE A 124 32.51 2.30 11.27
C ILE A 124 33.22 2.71 12.55
N GLY A 125 33.18 3.99 12.92
CA GLY A 125 33.79 4.50 14.15
C GLY A 125 33.28 3.77 15.41
N VAL A 126 31.97 3.61 15.53
CA VAL A 126 31.34 2.87 16.64
C VAL A 126 31.79 1.41 16.66
N ILE A 127 31.83 0.73 15.50
CA ILE A 127 32.29 -0.66 15.42
C ILE A 127 33.76 -0.78 15.86
N VAL A 128 34.63 0.12 15.41
CA VAL A 128 36.06 0.11 15.77
C VAL A 128 36.23 0.32 17.27
N VAL A 129 35.59 1.35 17.84
CA VAL A 129 35.65 1.63 19.29
C VAL A 129 35.14 0.44 20.09
N ASN A 130 34.00 -0.13 19.70
CA ASN A 130 33.45 -1.32 20.36
C ASN A 130 34.43 -2.50 20.32
N ARG A 131 35.03 -2.80 19.16
CA ARG A 131 36.03 -3.88 19.03
C ARG A 131 37.27 -3.62 19.86
N MET A 132 37.74 -2.37 19.94
CA MET A 132 38.87 -2.00 20.80
C MET A 132 38.54 -2.15 22.28
N MET A 133 37.33 -1.78 22.72
CA MET A 133 36.88 -1.97 24.11
C MET A 133 36.85 -3.45 24.49
N ILE A 134 36.23 -4.29 23.65
CA ILE A 134 36.19 -5.75 23.86
C ILE A 134 37.60 -6.35 23.89
N ALA A 135 38.50 -5.92 23.00
CA ALA A 135 39.88 -6.39 22.98
C ALA A 135 40.66 -5.97 24.25
N ARG A 136 40.43 -4.75 24.76
CA ARG A 136 41.01 -4.26 26.02
C ARG A 136 40.48 -5.04 27.23
N GLU A 137 39.19 -5.34 27.28
CA GLU A 137 38.60 -6.16 28.34
C GLU A 137 39.16 -7.58 28.35
N ARG A 138 39.30 -8.21 27.17
CA ARG A 138 39.91 -9.55 27.06
C ARG A 138 41.35 -9.58 27.56
N ARG A 139 42.16 -8.56 27.24
CA ARG A 139 43.53 -8.44 27.75
C ARG A 139 43.55 -8.31 29.27
N ARG A 140 42.74 -7.41 29.83
CA ARG A 140 42.60 -7.24 31.29
C ARG A 140 42.20 -8.54 32.00
N MET A 141 41.27 -9.31 31.43
CA MET A 141 40.88 -10.61 31.98
C MET A 141 41.99 -11.66 31.90
N ALA A 142 42.81 -11.66 30.84
CA ALA A 142 43.95 -12.57 30.71
C ALA A 142 45.05 -12.24 31.73
N ASP A 143 45.39 -10.95 31.88
CA ASP A 143 46.38 -10.47 32.84
C ASP A 143 45.97 -10.81 34.29
N MET A 144 44.68 -10.64 34.61
CA MET A 144 44.14 -10.98 35.94
C MET A 144 44.22 -12.49 36.23
N LYS A 145 43.89 -13.35 35.25
CA LYS A 145 44.03 -14.81 35.42
C LYS A 145 45.48 -15.24 35.61
N ALA A 146 46.42 -14.62 34.90
CA ALA A 146 47.85 -14.90 35.05
C ALA A 146 48.36 -14.51 36.45
N ALA A 147 47.90 -13.37 36.99
CA ALA A 147 48.27 -12.93 38.34
C ALA A 147 47.75 -13.90 39.43
N PHE A 148 46.53 -14.42 39.29
CA PHE A 148 45.97 -15.40 40.24
C PHE A 148 46.61 -16.80 40.13
N ALA A 149 47.20 -17.17 39.00
CA ALA A 149 47.82 -18.49 38.81
C ALA A 149 49.25 -18.59 39.41
N VAL A 150 49.86 -17.47 39.76
CA VAL A 150 51.23 -17.39 40.30
C VAL A 150 51.24 -17.22 41.83
N ALA A 151 50.09 -16.91 42.44
CA ALA A 151 49.87 -16.83 43.89
C ALA A 151 49.44 -18.18 44.46
#